data_AF-A0A087AZH0-F1
#
_entry.id   AF-A0A087AZH0-F1
#
_cell.length_a   1.000
_cell.length_b   1.000
_cell.length_c   1.000
_cell.angle_alpha   90.00
_cell.angle_beta   90.00
_cell.angle_gamma   90.00
#
_symmetry.space_group_name_H-M   'P 1'
#
loop_
_entity.id
_entity.type
_entity.pdbx_description
1 polymer ?
#
loop_
_entity_poly.entity_id
_entity_poly.type
_entity_poly.pdbx_seq_one_letter_code
_entity_poly.pdbx_strand_id
1 'polypeptide(L)'
;MANEYERRLEEKRETKRQRRARDRGVGNLSNFRLKVIGAVLLFVGAASTTIVPLFLGVPTDENMVGLTGAVLCEVVSWAAVPIYAWLLYSGFDHTHSQLLYAVQLLVLALVCEVPYDICNTHAMIDFSSQNPVWGLLIALIVVMLLDAIRDYPTGAKVVLGILVILVGLAWSYLFRIGQTGLLMNIGMLTLGFVVIFYYLDGRENSMLFTAGALGAVCLIAPGIGVAVLHYRNDELGYGHAWDKWVFYCIYPVVLAVCALIVI
;
A
#
# COMPACT_ATOMS: atom_id res chain seq x y z
N MET A 1 -7.51 27.09 -23.52
CA MET A 1 -7.71 25.70 -23.05
C MET A 1 -6.92 25.40 -21.78
N ALA A 2 -5.59 25.59 -21.72
CA ALA A 2 -4.80 25.38 -20.50
C ALA A 2 -5.29 26.18 -19.28
N ASN A 3 -5.62 27.47 -19.47
CA ASN A 3 -6.04 28.36 -18.38
C ASN A 3 -7.43 28.01 -17.79
N GLU A 4 -8.32 27.43 -18.60
CA GLU A 4 -9.65 27.00 -18.15
C GLU A 4 -9.58 25.63 -17.46
N TYR A 5 -8.64 24.78 -17.89
CA TYR A 5 -8.33 23.51 -17.25
C TYR A 5 -7.71 23.69 -15.86
N GLU A 6 -6.72 24.58 -15.73
CA GLU A 6 -6.11 24.91 -14.45
C GLU A 6 -7.13 25.49 -13.46
N ARG A 7 -7.99 26.39 -13.93
CA ARG A 7 -9.07 26.95 -13.09
C ARG A 7 -10.07 25.89 -12.61
N ARG A 8 -10.48 24.94 -13.47
CA ARG A 8 -11.36 23.83 -13.08
C ARG A 8 -10.68 22.86 -12.10
N LEU A 9 -9.36 22.68 -12.22
CA LEU A 9 -8.56 21.90 -11.27
C LEU A 9 -8.51 22.58 -9.90
N GLU A 10 -8.29 23.89 -9.86
CA GLU A 10 -8.27 24.69 -8.64
C GLU A 10 -9.63 24.68 -7.93
N GLU A 11 -10.73 24.96 -8.63
CA GLU A 11 -12.09 24.94 -8.06
C GLU A 11 -12.45 23.55 -7.50
N LYS A 12 -12.05 22.47 -8.17
CA LYS A 12 -12.21 21.10 -7.65
C LYS A 12 -11.36 20.87 -6.40
N ARG A 13 -10.10 21.31 -6.39
CA ARG A 13 -9.20 21.20 -5.23
C ARG A 13 -9.76 21.97 -4.03
N GLU A 14 -10.31 23.16 -4.24
CA GLU A 14 -10.96 23.95 -3.20
C GLU A 14 -12.23 23.31 -2.68
N THR A 15 -13.13 22.87 -3.56
CA THR A 15 -14.36 22.16 -3.17
C THR A 15 -14.03 20.89 -2.38
N LYS A 16 -13.00 20.16 -2.81
CA LYS A 16 -12.48 18.97 -2.13
C LYS A 16 -11.89 19.31 -0.76
N ARG A 17 -11.08 20.38 -0.65
CA ARG A 17 -10.56 20.88 0.63
C ARG A 17 -11.68 21.26 1.59
N GLN A 18 -12.73 21.92 1.11
CA GLN A 18 -13.89 22.30 1.92
C GLN A 18 -14.68 21.08 2.41
N ARG A 19 -14.88 20.06 1.57
CA ARG A 19 -15.52 18.79 1.97
C ARG A 19 -14.68 18.04 3.01
N ARG A 20 -13.36 17.91 2.77
CA ARG A 20 -12.45 17.31 3.75
C ARG A 20 -12.45 18.07 5.06
N ALA A 21 -12.49 19.41 5.03
CA ALA A 21 -12.55 20.23 6.24
C ALA A 21 -13.85 20.04 7.03
N ARG A 22 -14.97 19.79 6.34
CA ARG A 22 -16.27 19.51 6.95
C ARG A 22 -16.35 18.10 7.55
N ASP A 23 -15.74 17.13 6.87
CA ASP A 23 -15.78 15.72 7.26
C ASP A 23 -14.56 15.31 8.12
N ARG A 24 -13.63 16.23 8.44
CA ARG A 24 -12.43 15.98 9.27
C ARG A 24 -12.81 15.13 10.48
N GLY A 25 -12.41 13.86 10.42
CA GLY A 25 -12.59 12.94 11.53
C GLY A 25 -11.97 13.51 12.80
N VAL A 26 -12.61 13.22 13.94
CA VAL A 26 -12.16 13.54 15.30
C VAL A 26 -10.91 12.72 15.70
N GLY A 27 -10.18 12.21 14.71
CA GLY A 27 -9.11 11.23 14.87
C GLY A 27 -7.82 11.85 15.38
N ASN A 28 -7.07 11.11 16.19
CA ASN A 28 -5.80 11.55 16.78
C ASN A 28 -4.56 10.95 16.08
N LEU A 29 -4.71 10.26 14.94
CA LEU A 29 -3.58 9.67 14.21
C LEU A 29 -3.12 10.55 13.04
N SER A 30 -1.93 11.13 13.17
CA SER A 30 -1.25 11.79 12.06
C SER A 30 -0.67 10.78 11.06
N ASN A 31 -0.33 11.24 9.85
CA ASN A 31 0.36 10.43 8.84
C ASN A 31 1.67 9.84 9.37
N PHE A 32 2.39 10.57 10.24
CA PHE A 32 3.54 10.04 10.96
C PHE A 32 3.18 8.78 11.77
N ARG A 33 2.13 8.85 12.61
CA ARG A 33 1.69 7.72 13.44
C ARG A 33 1.21 6.54 12.59
N LEU A 34 0.47 6.80 11.51
CA LEU A 34 0.07 5.76 10.56
C LEU A 34 1.27 5.07 9.92
N LYS A 35 2.31 5.82 9.54
CA LYS A 35 3.55 5.26 9.00
C LYS A 35 4.30 4.41 10.01
N VAL A 36 4.33 4.81 11.28
CA VAL A 36 4.94 4.02 12.36
C VAL A 36 4.17 2.71 12.56
N ILE A 37 2.84 2.75 12.61
CA ILE A 37 2.01 1.53 12.71
C ILE A 37 2.26 0.62 11.50
N GLY A 38 2.25 1.18 10.29
CA GLY A 38 2.57 0.45 9.06
C GLY A 38 3.97 -0.18 9.12
N ALA A 39 4.98 0.54 9.61
CA ALA A 39 6.35 0.04 9.73
C ALA A 39 6.46 -1.13 10.71
N VAL A 40 5.78 -1.06 11.85
CA VAL A 40 5.71 -2.17 12.81
C VAL A 40 5.06 -3.39 12.18
N LEU A 41 3.96 -3.22 11.44
CA LEU A 41 3.28 -4.31 10.75
C LEU A 41 4.13 -4.91 9.62
N LEU A 42 4.87 -4.09 8.87
CA LEU A 42 5.85 -4.59 7.89
C LEU A 42 6.95 -5.42 8.57
N PHE A 43 7.45 -4.99 9.72
CA PHE A 43 8.41 -5.77 10.49
C PHE A 43 7.81 -7.10 10.95
N VAL A 44 6.55 -7.11 11.41
CA VAL A 44 5.85 -8.37 11.76
C VAL A 44 5.74 -9.31 10.56
N GLY A 45 5.48 -8.77 9.37
CA GLY A 45 5.47 -9.54 8.12
C GLY A 45 6.85 -10.11 7.79
N ALA A 46 7.91 -9.30 7.81
CA ALA A 46 9.28 -9.80 7.57
C ALA A 46 9.75 -10.79 8.65
N ALA A 47 9.34 -10.60 9.89
CA ALA A 47 9.61 -11.50 11.00
C ALA A 47 8.90 -12.86 10.85
N SER A 48 7.77 -12.91 10.13
CA SER A 48 6.97 -14.13 9.93
C SER A 48 7.77 -15.22 9.19
N THR A 49 8.61 -14.83 8.22
CA THR A 49 9.44 -15.75 7.43
C THR A 49 10.86 -15.92 7.94
N THR A 50 11.34 -15.01 8.78
CA THR A 50 12.74 -14.99 9.23
C THR A 50 12.88 -15.37 10.70
N ILE A 51 12.28 -14.58 11.59
CA ILE A 51 12.44 -14.69 13.05
C ILE A 51 11.56 -15.82 13.62
N VAL A 52 10.34 -15.98 13.14
CA VAL A 52 9.43 -17.02 13.66
C VAL A 52 9.98 -18.43 13.40
N PRO A 53 10.48 -18.77 12.19
CA PRO A 53 11.14 -20.06 11.96
C PRO A 53 12.39 -20.27 12.81
N LEU A 54 13.11 -19.20 13.16
CA LEU A 54 14.29 -19.29 14.02
C LEU A 54 13.93 -19.72 15.46
N PHE A 55 12.84 -19.20 16.02
CA PHE A 55 12.44 -19.50 17.41
C PHE A 55 11.55 -20.73 17.54
N LEU A 56 10.63 -20.94 16.60
CA LEU A 56 9.62 -22.01 16.65
C LEU A 56 9.99 -23.22 15.78
N GLY A 57 11.12 -23.17 15.08
CA GLY A 57 11.56 -24.18 14.12
C GLY A 57 10.97 -23.95 12.73
N VAL A 58 11.60 -24.57 11.72
CA VAL A 58 11.20 -24.43 10.31
C VAL A 58 9.72 -24.82 10.16
N PRO A 59 8.89 -23.97 9.51
CA PRO A 59 7.48 -24.27 9.29
C PRO A 59 7.36 -25.40 8.25
N THR A 60 7.15 -26.61 8.74
CA THR A 60 6.92 -27.81 7.92
C THR A 60 5.61 -28.48 8.35
N ASP A 61 5.14 -29.44 7.55
CA ASP A 61 3.94 -30.24 7.87
C ASP A 61 4.08 -31.01 9.19
N GLU A 62 5.31 -31.20 9.68
CA GLU A 62 5.61 -31.84 10.95
C GLU A 62 5.63 -30.84 12.12
N ASN A 63 5.87 -29.55 11.85
CA ASN A 63 5.95 -28.48 12.85
C ASN A 63 4.80 -27.47 12.72
N MET A 64 3.61 -27.94 13.12
CA MET A 64 2.39 -27.14 13.10
C MET A 64 2.45 -25.87 13.95
N VAL A 65 3.27 -25.86 15.01
CA VAL A 65 3.42 -24.68 15.88
C VAL A 65 4.17 -23.56 15.16
N GLY A 66 5.31 -23.87 14.53
CA GLY A 66 6.06 -22.91 13.71
C GLY A 66 5.24 -22.41 12.52
N LEU A 67 4.52 -23.31 11.84
CA LEU A 67 3.62 -22.95 10.74
C LEU A 67 2.50 -22.01 11.19
N THR A 68 1.82 -22.31 12.30
CA THR A 68 0.73 -21.49 12.83
C THR A 68 1.25 -20.11 13.26
N GLY A 69 2.40 -20.06 13.94
CA GLY A 69 3.04 -18.80 14.34
C GLY A 69 3.37 -17.91 13.14
N ALA A 70 3.97 -18.47 12.10
CA ALA A 70 4.33 -17.75 10.88
C ALA A 70 3.09 -17.20 10.17
N VAL A 71 2.05 -18.03 10.01
CA VAL A 71 0.78 -17.62 9.39
C VAL A 71 0.07 -16.53 10.19
N LEU A 72 0.06 -16.61 11.53
CA LEU A 72 -0.57 -15.57 12.36
C LEU A 72 0.16 -14.23 12.23
N CYS A 73 1.49 -14.22 12.27
CA CYS A 73 2.28 -13.02 12.04
C CYS A 73 2.02 -12.43 10.65
N GLU A 74 2.00 -13.28 9.63
CA GLU A 74 1.71 -12.88 8.24
C GLU A 74 0.33 -12.23 8.12
N VAL A 75 -0.72 -12.88 8.64
CA VAL A 75 -2.10 -12.36 8.61
C VAL A 75 -2.20 -11.01 9.33
N VAL A 76 -1.57 -10.88 10.50
CA VAL A 76 -1.56 -9.60 11.25
C VAL A 76 -0.88 -8.49 10.43
N SER A 77 0.20 -8.81 9.72
CA SER A 77 0.93 -7.84 8.90
C SER A 77 0.06 -7.20 7.80
N TRP A 78 -0.96 -7.91 7.31
CA TRP A 78 -1.82 -7.42 6.23
C TRP A 78 -2.71 -6.24 6.61
N ALA A 79 -2.85 -5.93 7.90
CA ALA A 79 -3.43 -4.67 8.35
C ALA A 79 -2.64 -3.44 7.84
N ALA A 80 -1.38 -3.62 7.42
CA ALA A 80 -0.56 -2.58 6.81
C ALA A 80 -1.05 -2.17 5.42
N VAL A 81 -1.64 -3.09 4.66
CA VAL A 81 -2.00 -2.89 3.25
C VAL A 81 -2.90 -1.66 3.02
N PRO A 82 -4.07 -1.52 3.69
CA PRO A 82 -4.91 -0.33 3.53
C PRO A 82 -4.23 0.96 4.01
N ILE A 83 -3.32 0.87 5.00
CA ILE A 83 -2.58 2.03 5.51
C ILE A 83 -1.62 2.54 4.43
N TYR A 84 -0.83 1.65 3.83
CA TYR A 84 0.09 2.02 2.73
C TYR A 84 -0.65 2.43 1.46
N ALA A 85 -1.77 1.77 1.13
CA ALA A 85 -2.64 2.18 0.03
C ALA A 85 -3.18 3.62 0.22
N TRP A 86 -3.60 3.97 1.45
CA TRP A 86 -4.02 5.33 1.74
C TRP A 86 -2.87 6.33 1.67
N LEU A 87 -1.72 6.00 2.25
CA LEU A 87 -0.54 6.87 2.20
C LEU A 87 -0.08 7.13 0.76
N LEU A 88 -0.19 6.12 -0.11
CA LEU A 88 0.10 6.26 -1.54
C LEU A 88 -0.91 7.17 -2.24
N TYR A 89 -2.20 6.93 -2.04
CA TYR A 89 -3.25 7.77 -2.62
C TYR A 89 -3.15 9.23 -2.14
N SER A 90 -2.95 9.43 -0.83
CA SER A 90 -2.75 10.75 -0.23
C SER A 90 -1.47 11.42 -0.75
N GLY A 91 -0.39 10.65 -0.92
CA GLY A 91 0.84 11.10 -1.57
C GLY A 91 0.61 11.58 -3.00
N PHE A 92 -0.11 10.79 -3.81
CA PHE A 92 -0.49 11.15 -5.18
C PHE A 92 -1.29 12.46 -5.24
N ASP A 93 -2.28 12.62 -4.36
CA ASP A 93 -3.18 13.79 -4.35
C ASP A 93 -2.50 15.09 -3.91
N HIS A 94 -1.50 15.00 -3.01
CA HIS A 94 -0.80 16.17 -2.47
C HIS A 94 0.52 16.49 -3.20
N THR A 95 1.04 15.58 -4.03
CA THR A 95 2.34 15.76 -4.68
C THR A 95 2.22 16.53 -5.99
N HIS A 96 3.12 17.50 -6.19
CA HIS A 96 3.17 18.31 -7.40
C HIS A 96 3.70 17.55 -8.63
N SER A 97 4.62 16.58 -8.43
CA SER A 97 5.19 15.75 -9.49
C SER A 97 4.97 14.26 -9.23
N GLN A 98 3.95 13.71 -9.86
CA GLN A 98 3.57 12.30 -9.75
C GLN A 98 4.65 11.37 -10.36
N LEU A 99 5.33 11.83 -11.41
CA LEU A 99 6.43 11.08 -12.05
C LEU A 99 7.63 10.92 -11.11
N LEU A 100 8.02 11.97 -10.39
CA LEU A 100 9.10 11.85 -9.39
C LEU A 100 8.72 10.89 -8.28
N TYR A 101 7.44 10.88 -7.87
CA TYR A 101 6.96 9.93 -6.88
C TYR A 101 7.02 8.48 -7.39
N ALA A 102 6.64 8.25 -8.65
CA ALA A 102 6.77 6.94 -9.28
C ALA A 102 8.23 6.48 -9.41
N VAL A 103 9.15 7.40 -9.76
CA VAL A 103 10.59 7.10 -9.83
C VAL A 103 11.14 6.75 -8.45
N GLN A 104 10.72 7.46 -7.39
CA GLN A 104 11.12 7.12 -6.01
C GLN A 104 10.65 5.72 -5.61
N LEU A 105 9.40 5.36 -5.94
CA LEU A 105 8.89 4.01 -5.69
C LEU A 105 9.60 2.96 -6.52
N LEU A 106 9.95 3.25 -7.77
CA LEU A 106 10.71 2.36 -8.64
C LEU A 106 12.11 2.08 -8.07
N VAL A 107 12.83 3.12 -7.67
CA VAL A 107 14.15 2.98 -7.03
C VAL A 107 14.03 2.19 -5.73
N LEU A 108 13.01 2.48 -4.92
CA LEU A 108 12.76 1.73 -3.67
C LEU A 108 12.48 0.26 -3.96
N ALA A 109 11.63 -0.05 -4.93
CA ALA A 109 11.30 -1.42 -5.32
C ALA A 109 12.56 -2.17 -5.79
N LEU A 110 13.41 -1.56 -6.61
CA LEU A 110 14.67 -2.18 -7.05
C LEU A 110 15.64 -2.44 -5.89
N VAL A 111 15.76 -1.51 -4.95
CA VAL A 111 16.65 -1.66 -3.78
C VAL A 111 16.15 -2.75 -2.83
N CYS A 112 14.83 -2.89 -2.69
CA CYS A 112 14.22 -3.86 -1.79
C CYS A 112 14.14 -5.29 -2.36
N GLU A 113 14.38 -5.50 -3.66
CA GLU A 113 14.27 -6.81 -4.30
C GLU A 113 15.25 -7.83 -3.68
N VAL A 114 16.54 -7.51 -3.67
CA VAL A 114 17.59 -8.40 -3.14
C VAL A 114 17.34 -8.79 -1.67
N PRO A 115 17.11 -7.87 -0.72
CA PRO A 115 16.87 -8.27 0.67
C PRO A 115 15.51 -8.97 0.85
N TYR A 116 14.51 -8.70 0.01
CA TYR A 116 13.23 -9.41 0.05
C TYR A 116 13.39 -10.88 -0.37
N ASP A 117 14.11 -11.14 -1.45
CA ASP A 117 14.37 -12.51 -1.94
C ASP A 117 15.11 -13.32 -0.89
N ILE A 118 16.14 -12.74 -0.25
CA ILE A 118 16.88 -13.42 0.82
C ILE A 118 15.97 -13.76 2.01
N CYS A 119 15.05 -12.87 2.39
CA CYS A 119 14.14 -13.10 3.52
C CYS A 119 13.08 -14.18 3.25
N ASN A 120 12.70 -14.41 1.99
CA ASN A 120 11.55 -15.25 1.65
C ASN A 120 11.95 -16.57 0.98
N THR A 121 13.00 -16.57 0.16
CA THR A 121 13.43 -17.74 -0.62
C THR A 121 14.86 -18.17 -0.34
N HIS A 122 15.58 -17.47 0.55
CA HIS A 122 16.99 -17.72 0.89
C HIS A 122 17.94 -17.62 -0.32
N ALA A 123 17.47 -17.03 -1.43
CA ALA A 123 18.24 -16.78 -2.64
C ALA A 123 18.46 -15.28 -2.82
N MET A 124 19.57 -14.89 -3.47
CA MET A 124 19.86 -13.47 -3.72
C MET A 124 19.06 -12.88 -4.88
N ILE A 125 18.60 -13.73 -5.81
CA ILE A 125 17.81 -13.36 -6.97
C ILE A 125 16.76 -14.45 -7.16
N ASP A 126 15.50 -14.10 -6.99
CA ASP A 126 14.38 -14.99 -7.29
C ASP A 126 13.27 -14.22 -8.00
N PHE A 127 12.74 -14.82 -9.07
CA PHE A 127 11.64 -14.24 -9.84
C PHE A 127 10.29 -14.87 -9.50
N SER A 128 10.25 -15.76 -8.50
CA SER A 128 9.02 -16.46 -8.11
C SER A 128 8.00 -15.57 -7.41
N SER A 129 8.47 -14.55 -6.69
CA SER A 129 7.68 -13.52 -6.01
C SER A 129 8.42 -12.20 -6.14
N GLN A 130 7.68 -11.09 -6.09
CA GLN A 130 8.24 -9.76 -6.20
C GLN A 130 7.87 -8.98 -4.94
N ASN A 131 8.69 -8.01 -4.54
CA ASN A 131 8.39 -7.28 -3.31
C ASN A 131 7.04 -6.51 -3.38
N PRO A 132 6.34 -6.29 -2.25
CA PRO A 132 5.10 -5.50 -2.20
C PRO A 132 5.19 -4.05 -2.69
N VAL A 133 6.38 -3.44 -2.75
CA VAL A 133 6.57 -2.05 -3.24
C VAL A 133 6.29 -1.97 -4.74
N TRP A 134 6.54 -3.04 -5.51
CA TRP A 134 6.07 -3.13 -6.90
C TRP A 134 4.55 -2.98 -7.01
N GLY A 135 3.80 -3.47 -6.02
CA GLY A 135 2.35 -3.35 -5.97
C GLY A 135 1.90 -1.90 -5.76
N LEU A 136 2.61 -1.17 -4.90
CA LEU A 136 2.42 0.27 -4.73
C LEU A 136 2.73 1.03 -6.02
N LEU A 137 3.83 0.70 -6.71
CA LEU A 137 4.19 1.34 -7.98
C LEU A 137 3.11 1.13 -9.05
N ILE A 138 2.61 -0.10 -9.21
CA ILE A 138 1.53 -0.41 -10.16
C ILE A 138 0.25 0.34 -9.79
N ALA A 139 -0.11 0.38 -8.51
CA ALA A 139 -1.28 1.11 -8.05
C ALA A 139 -1.17 2.62 -8.35
N LEU A 140 0.02 3.21 -8.19
CA LEU A 140 0.28 4.60 -8.56
C LEU A 140 0.13 4.82 -10.07
N ILE A 141 0.73 3.96 -10.90
CA ILE A 141 0.61 4.04 -12.36
C ILE A 141 -0.85 3.95 -12.80
N VAL A 142 -1.62 3.01 -12.23
CA VAL A 142 -3.05 2.88 -12.52
C VAL A 142 -3.79 4.17 -12.19
N VAL A 143 -3.58 4.75 -11.00
CA VAL A 143 -4.25 6.01 -10.63
C VAL A 143 -3.83 7.17 -11.53
N MET A 144 -2.55 7.27 -11.90
CA MET A 144 -2.08 8.28 -12.85
C MET A 144 -2.78 8.15 -14.21
N LEU A 145 -2.94 6.92 -14.71
CA LEU A 145 -3.67 6.66 -15.95
C LEU A 145 -5.17 6.96 -15.82
N LEU A 146 -5.80 6.61 -14.69
CA LEU A 146 -7.20 6.91 -14.40
C LEU A 146 -7.47 8.41 -14.31
N ASP A 147 -6.53 9.19 -13.80
CA ASP A 147 -6.63 10.66 -13.77
C ASP A 147 -6.39 11.28 -15.15
N ALA A 148 -5.47 10.72 -15.95
CA ALA A 148 -5.21 11.18 -17.32
C ALA A 148 -6.42 11.00 -18.26
N ILE A 149 -7.22 9.95 -18.08
CA ILE A 149 -8.44 9.71 -18.89
C ILE A 149 -9.69 10.40 -18.31
N ARG A 150 -9.55 11.20 -17.25
CA ARG A 150 -10.70 11.69 -16.47
C ARG A 150 -11.65 12.59 -17.26
N ASP A 151 -11.12 13.31 -18.25
CA ASP A 151 -11.86 14.26 -19.09
C ASP A 151 -12.38 13.65 -20.41
N TYR A 152 -12.19 12.34 -20.60
CA TYR A 152 -12.76 11.62 -21.73
C TYR A 152 -14.29 11.54 -21.62
N PRO A 153 -15.02 11.37 -22.75
CA PRO A 153 -16.45 11.12 -22.75
C PRO A 153 -16.81 9.94 -21.82
N THR A 154 -17.94 10.04 -21.11
CA THR A 154 -18.32 9.11 -20.02
C THR A 154 -18.21 7.64 -20.42
N GLY A 155 -18.68 7.25 -21.61
CA GLY A 155 -18.59 5.87 -22.10
C GLY A 155 -17.14 5.40 -22.26
N ALA A 156 -16.31 6.19 -22.97
CA ALA A 156 -14.90 5.87 -23.18
C ALA A 156 -14.12 5.85 -21.86
N LYS A 157 -14.38 6.80 -20.97
CA LYS A 157 -13.77 6.87 -19.64
C LYS A 157 -14.04 5.62 -18.81
N VAL A 158 -15.28 5.12 -18.79
CA VAL A 158 -15.64 3.92 -18.03
C VAL A 158 -14.94 2.69 -18.62
N VAL A 159 -15.00 2.52 -19.94
CA VAL A 159 -14.37 1.37 -20.62
C VAL A 159 -12.86 1.37 -20.43
N LEU A 160 -12.19 2.50 -20.68
CA LEU A 160 -10.75 2.64 -20.50
C LEU A 160 -10.36 2.49 -19.02
N GLY A 161 -11.17 3.03 -18.09
CA GLY A 161 -10.92 2.89 -16.67
C GLY A 161 -10.96 1.42 -16.21
N ILE A 162 -11.98 0.67 -16.63
CA ILE A 162 -12.08 -0.77 -16.36
C ILE A 162 -10.88 -1.50 -16.97
N LEU A 163 -10.52 -1.19 -18.22
CA LEU A 163 -9.39 -1.82 -18.89
C LEU A 163 -8.08 -1.59 -18.14
N VAL A 164 -7.79 -0.34 -17.73
CA VAL A 164 -6.58 0.01 -16.98
C VAL A 164 -6.52 -0.73 -15.64
N ILE A 165 -7.65 -0.81 -14.92
CA ILE A 165 -7.73 -1.55 -13.65
C ILE A 165 -7.50 -3.05 -13.88
N LEU A 166 -8.11 -3.64 -14.91
CA LEU A 166 -7.92 -5.05 -15.25
C LEU A 166 -6.48 -5.36 -15.64
N VAL A 167 -5.83 -4.48 -16.40
CA VAL A 167 -4.40 -4.60 -16.73
C VAL A 167 -3.54 -4.51 -15.47
N GLY A 168 -3.83 -3.58 -14.56
CA GLY A 168 -3.11 -3.47 -13.28
C GLY A 168 -3.28 -4.70 -12.39
N LEU A 169 -4.48 -5.28 -12.34
CA LEU A 169 -4.77 -6.52 -11.62
C LEU A 169 -4.05 -7.71 -12.26
N ALA A 170 -4.11 -7.83 -13.60
CA ALA A 170 -3.42 -8.88 -14.34
C ALA A 170 -1.90 -8.78 -14.14
N TRP A 171 -1.33 -7.58 -14.18
CA TRP A 171 0.09 -7.36 -13.89
C TRP A 171 0.44 -7.82 -12.47
N SER A 172 -0.33 -7.38 -11.46
CA SER A 172 -0.11 -7.75 -10.06
C SER A 172 -0.20 -9.27 -9.82
N TYR A 173 -1.11 -9.93 -10.54
CA TYR A 173 -1.30 -11.38 -10.45
C TYR A 173 -0.18 -12.16 -11.16
N LEU A 174 0.15 -11.79 -12.41
CA LEU A 174 1.14 -12.50 -13.23
C LEU A 174 2.55 -12.46 -12.62
N PHE A 175 2.93 -11.32 -12.05
CA PHE A 175 4.24 -11.14 -11.41
C PHE A 175 4.24 -11.48 -9.91
N ARG A 176 3.15 -12.08 -9.39
CA ARG A 176 3.06 -12.59 -8.01
C ARG A 176 3.53 -11.58 -6.96
N ILE A 177 3.02 -10.36 -7.07
CA ILE A 177 3.54 -9.23 -6.31
C ILE A 177 3.12 -9.29 -4.85
N GLY A 178 4.12 -9.30 -3.97
CA GLY A 178 3.98 -9.39 -2.53
C GLY A 178 3.37 -10.70 -2.07
N GLN A 179 3.62 -11.80 -2.79
CA GLN A 179 3.16 -13.11 -2.36
C GLN A 179 4.18 -13.72 -1.39
N THR A 180 3.91 -13.53 -0.10
CA THR A 180 4.57 -14.27 0.98
C THR A 180 3.62 -15.42 1.38
N GLY A 181 3.87 -16.63 0.86
CA GLY A 181 3.01 -17.81 1.08
C GLY A 181 1.81 -17.94 0.12
N LEU A 182 0.78 -18.69 0.52
CA LEU A 182 -0.28 -19.19 -0.39
C LEU A 182 -1.62 -18.43 -0.35
N LEU A 183 -1.79 -17.46 0.55
CA LEU A 183 -3.12 -17.01 0.98
C LEU A 183 -3.64 -15.77 0.24
N MET A 184 -2.77 -14.79 -0.06
CA MET A 184 -3.24 -13.50 -0.59
C MET A 184 -2.20 -12.80 -1.46
N ASN A 185 -2.64 -12.21 -2.58
CA ASN A 185 -1.81 -11.34 -3.41
C ASN A 185 -1.91 -9.89 -2.91
N ILE A 186 -0.86 -9.42 -2.22
CA ILE A 186 -0.83 -8.09 -1.60
C ILE A 186 -0.91 -6.98 -2.67
N GLY A 187 -0.30 -7.18 -3.85
CA GLY A 187 -0.35 -6.22 -4.95
C GLY A 187 -1.77 -5.93 -5.42
N MET A 188 -2.57 -6.97 -5.67
CA MET A 188 -3.97 -6.84 -6.09
C MET A 188 -4.82 -6.16 -5.02
N LEU A 189 -4.64 -6.53 -3.75
CA LEU A 189 -5.40 -5.93 -2.65
C LEU A 189 -5.04 -4.44 -2.48
N THR A 190 -3.75 -4.10 -2.59
CA THR A 190 -3.26 -2.72 -2.56
C THR A 190 -3.91 -1.89 -3.66
N LEU A 191 -3.93 -2.42 -4.90
CA LEU A 191 -4.58 -1.77 -6.03
C LEU A 191 -6.08 -1.56 -5.77
N GLY A 192 -6.78 -2.57 -5.23
CA GLY A 192 -8.19 -2.48 -4.87
C GLY A 192 -8.47 -1.35 -3.88
N PHE A 193 -7.69 -1.24 -2.80
CA PHE A 193 -7.81 -0.14 -1.84
C PHE A 193 -7.53 1.22 -2.48
N VAL A 194 -6.45 1.34 -3.26
CA VAL A 194 -6.08 2.59 -3.93
C VAL A 194 -7.19 3.05 -4.89
N VAL A 195 -7.81 2.14 -5.65
CA VAL A 195 -8.93 2.45 -6.53
C VAL A 195 -10.16 2.91 -5.74
N ILE A 196 -10.47 2.25 -4.61
CA ILE A 196 -11.55 2.67 -3.70
C ILE A 196 -11.29 4.10 -3.20
N PHE A 197 -10.08 4.37 -2.71
CA PHE A 197 -9.69 5.68 -2.21
C PHE A 197 -9.72 6.74 -3.31
N TYR A 198 -9.32 6.41 -4.53
CA TYR A 198 -9.37 7.34 -5.67
C TYR A 198 -10.79 7.73 -6.07
N TYR A 199 -11.71 6.77 -6.21
CA TYR A 199 -13.08 7.05 -6.69
C TYR A 199 -14.01 7.60 -5.60
N LEU A 200 -13.81 7.20 -4.34
CA LEU A 200 -14.65 7.64 -3.21
C LEU A 200 -14.02 8.76 -2.38
N ASP A 201 -12.94 9.35 -2.88
CA ASP A 201 -12.37 10.55 -2.31
C ASP A 201 -13.41 11.67 -2.20
N GLY A 202 -13.56 12.20 -0.98
CA GLY A 202 -14.59 13.18 -0.61
C GLY A 202 -15.94 12.58 -0.19
N ARG A 203 -16.06 11.26 -0.05
CA ARG A 203 -17.20 10.56 0.58
C ARG A 203 -16.68 9.60 1.66
N GLU A 204 -16.24 10.16 2.78
CA GLU A 204 -15.49 9.42 3.81
C GLU A 204 -16.20 8.17 4.32
N ASN A 205 -17.48 8.27 4.68
CA ASN A 205 -18.26 7.12 5.17
C ASN A 205 -18.36 6.00 4.12
N SER A 206 -18.64 6.34 2.86
CA SER A 206 -18.73 5.35 1.78
C SER A 206 -17.37 4.72 1.48
N MET A 207 -16.31 5.54 1.49
CA MET A 207 -14.94 5.10 1.25
C MET A 207 -14.47 4.12 2.33
N LEU A 208 -14.66 4.45 3.61
CA LEU A 208 -14.25 3.59 4.71
C LEU A 208 -15.10 2.33 4.81
N PHE A 209 -16.42 2.42 4.56
CA PHE A 209 -17.29 1.24 4.56
C PHE A 209 -16.93 0.25 3.45
N THR A 210 -16.72 0.74 2.22
CA THR A 210 -16.35 -0.11 1.08
C THR A 210 -14.94 -0.70 1.22
N ALA A 211 -13.97 0.10 1.68
CA ALA A 211 -12.63 -0.40 2.01
C ALA A 211 -12.70 -1.45 3.14
N GLY A 212 -13.48 -1.19 4.20
CA GLY A 212 -13.65 -2.12 5.31
C GLY A 212 -14.30 -3.43 4.86
N ALA A 213 -15.30 -3.37 3.97
CA ALA A 213 -15.93 -4.55 3.37
C ALA A 213 -14.95 -5.37 2.53
N LEU A 214 -14.14 -4.71 1.67
CA LEU A 214 -13.08 -5.38 0.91
C LEU A 214 -12.09 -6.07 1.86
N GLY A 215 -11.64 -5.37 2.89
CA GLY A 215 -10.72 -5.92 3.89
C GLY A 215 -11.31 -7.05 4.73
N ALA A 216 -12.62 -7.03 4.98
CA ALA A 216 -13.32 -8.11 5.68
C ALA A 216 -13.36 -9.41 4.85
N VAL A 217 -13.64 -9.30 3.55
CA VAL A 217 -13.63 -10.44 2.62
C VAL A 217 -12.22 -11.00 2.44
N CYS A 218 -11.19 -10.16 2.55
CA CYS A 218 -9.79 -10.54 2.47
C CYS A 218 -9.20 -10.89 3.86
N LEU A 219 -9.79 -11.86 4.57
CA LEU A 219 -9.28 -12.42 5.84
C LEU A 219 -9.30 -11.47 7.06
N ILE A 220 -10.19 -10.47 7.07
CA ILE A 220 -10.49 -9.55 8.18
C ILE A 220 -9.34 -8.61 8.59
N ALA A 221 -8.09 -9.05 8.57
CA ALA A 221 -6.93 -8.27 8.99
C ALA A 221 -6.76 -6.96 8.20
N PRO A 222 -6.92 -6.91 6.87
CA PRO A 222 -6.98 -5.64 6.15
C PRO A 222 -8.18 -4.78 6.57
N GLY A 223 -9.32 -5.38 6.96
CA GLY A 223 -10.45 -4.66 7.53
C GLY A 223 -10.09 -3.93 8.84
N ILE A 224 -9.29 -4.57 9.70
CA ILE A 224 -8.74 -3.94 10.92
C ILE A 224 -7.83 -2.76 10.55
N GLY A 225 -6.99 -2.90 9.53
CA GLY A 225 -6.18 -1.79 9.02
C GLY A 225 -7.01 -0.59 8.56
N VAL A 226 -8.17 -0.82 7.92
CA VAL A 226 -9.13 0.24 7.56
C VAL A 226 -9.78 0.85 8.81
N ALA A 227 -10.06 0.05 9.85
CA ALA A 227 -10.58 0.57 11.11
C ALA A 227 -9.57 1.50 11.80
N VAL A 228 -8.28 1.16 11.80
CA VAL A 228 -7.20 2.07 12.28
C VAL A 228 -7.16 3.34 11.44
N LEU A 229 -7.31 3.19 10.11
CA LEU A 229 -7.31 4.31 9.18
C LEU A 229 -8.45 5.32 9.43
N HIS A 230 -9.59 4.88 9.98
CA HIS A 230 -10.70 5.77 10.33
C HIS A 230 -10.34 6.84 11.36
N TYR A 231 -9.38 6.56 12.26
CA TYR A 231 -8.96 7.51 13.30
C TYR A 231 -7.88 8.50 12.84
N ARG A 232 -7.66 8.64 11.53
CA ARG A 232 -6.66 9.55 10.98
C ARG A 232 -7.14 11.01 11.03
N ASN A 233 -6.19 11.94 11.21
CA ASN A 233 -6.45 13.38 11.24
C ASN A 233 -6.01 14.10 9.94
N ASP A 234 -5.54 13.37 8.93
CA ASP A 234 -4.95 13.87 7.67
C ASP A 234 -3.79 14.89 7.82
N GLU A 235 -3.34 15.16 9.04
CA GLU A 235 -2.16 15.96 9.32
C GLU A 235 -0.87 15.18 9.04
N LEU A 236 0.13 15.86 8.47
CA LEU A 236 1.45 15.27 8.21
C LEU A 236 2.11 14.77 9.50
N GLY A 237 2.06 15.59 10.56
CA GLY A 237 2.65 15.27 11.87
C GLY A 237 4.18 15.13 11.86
N TYR A 238 4.86 15.63 10.82
CA TYR A 238 6.32 15.66 10.75
C TYR A 238 6.86 16.82 11.58
N GLY A 239 7.91 16.55 12.36
CA GLY A 239 8.66 17.60 13.03
C GLY A 239 9.65 18.27 12.07
N HIS A 240 10.20 17.50 11.13
CA HIS A 240 11.24 17.97 10.23
C HIS A 240 11.06 17.44 8.79
N ALA A 241 11.62 18.17 7.81
CA ALA A 241 11.54 17.78 6.39
C ALA A 241 12.26 16.46 6.07
N TRP A 242 13.24 16.06 6.88
CA TRP A 242 14.00 14.82 6.72
C TRP A 242 13.24 13.56 7.15
N ASP A 243 12.19 13.70 7.96
CA ASP A 243 11.36 12.58 8.44
C ASP A 243 10.83 11.74 7.26
N LYS A 244 10.56 12.38 6.10
CA LYS A 244 10.13 11.71 4.88
C LYS A 244 11.13 10.65 4.41
N TRP A 245 12.42 10.96 4.43
CA TRP A 245 13.49 10.07 3.97
C TRP A 245 13.69 8.89 4.90
N VAL A 246 13.50 9.08 6.21
CA VAL A 246 13.54 7.98 7.20
C VAL A 246 12.52 6.90 6.83
N PHE A 247 11.30 7.29 6.50
CA PHE A 247 10.25 6.33 6.14
C PHE A 247 10.51 5.60 4.82
N TYR A 248 11.23 6.22 3.88
CA TYR A 248 11.70 5.53 2.68
C TYR A 248 12.78 4.50 3.02
N CYS A 249 13.66 4.80 3.97
CA CYS A 249 14.73 3.88 4.39
C CYS A 249 14.25 2.78 5.35
N ILE A 250 13.14 2.96 6.07
CA ILE A 250 12.67 1.99 7.06
C ILE A 250 12.44 0.60 6.44
N TYR A 251 11.76 0.53 5.29
CA TYR A 251 11.46 -0.75 4.67
C TYR A 251 12.70 -1.54 4.22
N PRO A 252 13.65 -0.95 3.44
CA PRO A 252 14.88 -1.66 3.09
C PRO A 252 15.74 -1.99 4.31
N VAL A 253 15.75 -1.16 5.36
CA VAL A 253 16.49 -1.47 6.59
C VAL A 253 15.86 -2.65 7.34
N VAL A 254 14.53 -2.69 7.47
CA VAL A 254 13.82 -3.82 8.09
C VAL A 254 14.13 -5.12 7.34
N LEU A 255 14.03 -5.11 6.00
CA LEU A 255 14.37 -6.28 5.19
C LEU A 255 15.84 -6.65 5.31
N ALA A 256 16.77 -5.69 5.30
CA ALA A 256 18.19 -5.98 5.45
C ALA A 256 18.52 -6.60 6.81
N VAL A 257 17.91 -6.11 7.89
CA VAL A 257 18.08 -6.69 9.24
C VAL A 257 17.53 -8.12 9.29
N CYS A 258 16.34 -8.36 8.73
CA CYS A 258 15.77 -9.71 8.65
C CYS A 258 16.61 -10.64 7.77
N ALA A 259 17.12 -10.15 6.64
CA ALA A 259 17.97 -10.92 5.73
C ALA A 259 19.29 -11.34 6.41
N LEU A 260 19.90 -10.45 7.20
CA LEU A 260 21.12 -10.76 7.96
C LEU A 260 20.93 -11.83 9.03
N ILE A 261 19.70 -12.03 9.53
CA ILE A 261 19.39 -13.10 10.51
C ILE A 261 19.33 -14.47 9.83
N VAL A 262 19.05 -14.48 8.53
CA VAL A 262 18.78 -15.69 7.74
C VAL A 262 20.05 -16.21 7.03
N ILE A 263 21.01 -15.33 6.73
CA ILE A 263 22.32 -15.67 6.16
C ILE A 263 23.22 -16.29 7.22
#